data_AF-A0A3M9XNQ3-F1
#
_entry.id   AF-A0A3M9XNQ3-F1
#
_cell.length_a   1.000
_cell.length_b   1.000
_cell.length_c   1.000
_cell.angle_alpha   90.00
_cell.angle_beta   90.00
_cell.angle_gamma   90.00
#
_symmetry.space_group_name_H-M   'P 1'
#
loop_
_entity.id
_entity.type
_entity.pdbx_description
1 polymer ?
#
loop_
_entity_poly.entity_id
_entity_poly.type
_entity_poly.pdbx_seq_one_letter_code
_entity_poly.pdbx_strand_id
1 'polypeptide(L)' 'MKKRYHTLAEYLPALERWTPQFGDYDRKTVKSELDYMREQGVKEKHLKIVSSAGTQEAINSVCASIPRPA' A
#
# COMPACT_ATOMS: atom_id res chain seq x y z
N MET A 1 -10.74 7.43 19.27
CA MET A 1 -10.48 6.39 18.23
C MET A 1 -9.00 6.43 17.86
N LYS A 2 -8.29 5.29 17.85
CA LYS A 2 -6.90 5.27 17.33
C LYS A 2 -6.96 5.64 15.84
N LYS A 3 -6.19 6.65 15.41
CA LYS A 3 -6.10 7.03 13.99
C LYS A 3 -5.55 5.83 13.21
N ARG A 4 -6.19 5.48 12.09
CA ARG A 4 -5.70 4.43 11.20
C ARG A 4 -4.49 4.95 10.44
N TYR A 5 -3.47 4.11 10.29
CA TYR A 5 -2.33 4.40 9.43
C TYR A 5 -2.63 3.83 8.05
N HIS A 6 -2.45 4.64 7.02
CA HIS A 6 -2.71 4.26 5.63
C HIS A 6 -1.39 3.93 4.95
N THR A 7 -1.37 2.88 4.14
CA THR A 7 -0.15 2.44 3.44
C THR A 7 -0.48 2.18 1.99
N LEU A 8 0.34 2.72 1.09
CA LEU A 8 0.38 2.34 -0.31
C LEU A 8 1.19 1.04 -0.43
N ALA A 9 0.51 -0.03 -0.79
CA ALA A 9 1.10 -1.30 -1.12
C ALA A 9 1.25 -1.44 -2.64
N GLU A 10 2.43 -1.84 -3.07
CA GLU A 10 2.73 -2.21 -4.46
C GLU A 10 2.95 -3.72 -4.57
N TYR A 11 2.27 -4.35 -5.53
CA TYR A 11 2.54 -5.72 -5.92
C TYR A 11 3.77 -5.77 -6.83
N LEU A 12 4.82 -6.45 -6.38
CA LEU A 12 6.04 -6.66 -7.15
C LEU A 12 5.99 -8.05 -7.82
N PRO A 13 5.78 -8.15 -9.14
CA PRO A 13 5.66 -9.44 -9.82
C PRO A 13 6.91 -10.32 -9.68
N ALA A 14 8.10 -9.71 -9.66
CA ALA A 14 9.36 -10.43 -9.49
C ALA A 14 9.49 -11.15 -8.12
N LEU A 15 8.76 -10.68 -7.11
CA LEU A 15 8.76 -11.26 -5.75
C LEU A 15 7.43 -11.94 -5.42
N GLU A 16 6.49 -11.95 -6.36
CA GLU A 16 5.12 -12.42 -6.24
C GLU A 16 4.38 -11.99 -4.95
N ARG A 17 4.70 -10.79 -4.43
CA ARG A 17 4.18 -10.30 -3.14
C ARG A 17 3.85 -8.81 -3.16
N TRP A 18 2.95 -8.43 -2.26
CA TRP A 18 2.68 -7.03 -1.95
C TRP A 18 3.72 -6.48 -0.97
N THR A 19 4.20 -5.28 -1.24
CA THR A 19 5.21 -4.59 -0.43
C THR A 19 4.74 -3.19 -0.07
N PRO A 20 4.95 -2.73 1.17
CA PRO A 20 4.65 -1.34 1.54
C PRO A 20 5.68 -0.40 0.90
N GLN A 21 5.22 0.63 0.19
CA GLN A 21 6.07 1.65 -0.45
C GLN A 21 6.05 2.97 0.33
N PHE A 22 4.86 3.39 0.76
CA PHE A 22 4.66 4.67 1.45
C PHE A 22 3.55 4.55 2.48
N GLY A 23 3.60 5.32 3.56
CA GLY A 23 2.52 5.35 4.54
C GLY A 23 2.42 6.66 5.30
N ASP A 24 1.19 7.03 5.66
CA ASP A 24 0.86 8.23 6.39
C ASP A 24 -0.44 8.04 7.19
N TYR A 25 -0.64 8.82 8.24
CA TYR A 25 -1.93 8.91 8.92
C TYR A 25 -2.97 9.71 8.11
N ASP A 26 -2.56 10.56 7.17
CA ASP A 26 -3.44 11.21 6.21
C ASP A 26 -3.56 10.39 4.91
N ARG A 27 -4.78 9.91 4.65
CA ARG A 27 -5.10 9.19 3.42
C ARG A 27 -4.88 10.03 2.17
N LYS A 28 -4.99 11.36 2.24
CA LYS A 28 -4.76 12.24 1.08
C LYS A 28 -3.31 12.18 0.62
N THR A 29 -2.35 12.20 1.55
CA THR A 29 -0.92 12.05 1.23
C THR A 29 -0.65 10.72 0.54
N VAL A 30 -1.20 9.62 1.06
CA VAL A 30 -1.04 8.29 0.45
C VAL A 30 -1.70 8.21 -0.92
N LYS A 31 -2.80 8.94 -1.14
CA LYS A 31 -3.44 9.02 -2.46
C LYS A 31 -2.57 9.79 -3.46
N SER A 32 -1.96 10.90 -3.07
CA SER A 32 -1.03 11.64 -3.93
C SER A 32 0.14 10.76 -4.36
N GLU A 33 0.68 9.94 -3.45
CA GLU A 33 1.74 8.97 -3.78
C GLU A 33 1.26 7.90 -4.77
N LEU A 34 0.03 7.40 -4.59
CA LEU A 34 -0.57 6.44 -5.52
C LEU A 34 -0.73 7.04 -6.92
N ASP A 35 -1.14 8.31 -7.02
CA ASP A 35 -1.28 9.01 -8.30
C ASP A 35 0.10 9.22 -8.95
N TYR A 36 1.13 9.60 -8.16
CA TYR A 36 2.51 9.68 -8.63
C TYR A 36 3.03 8.33 -9.18
N MET A 37 2.83 7.21 -8.48
CA MET A 37 3.27 5.89 -8.96
C MET A 37 2.56 5.48 -10.27
N ARG A 38 1.29 5.86 -10.44
CA ARG A 38 0.57 5.65 -11.70
C ARG A 38 1.16 6.46 -12.84
N GLU A 39 1.53 7.72 -12.58
CA GLU A 39 2.22 8.58 -13.56
C GLU A 39 3.60 8.01 -13.96
N GLN A 40 4.29 7.33 -13.03
CA GLN A 40 5.52 6.59 -13.32
C GLN A 40 5.30 5.27 -14.08
N GLY A 41 4.05 4.91 -14.39
CA GLY A 41 3.71 3.73 -15.19
C GLY A 41 3.45 2.46 -14.37
N VAL A 42 3.37 2.54 -13.04
CA VAL A 42 2.96 1.38 -12.24
C VAL A 42 1.50 1.06 -12.52
N LYS A 43 1.22 -0.21 -12.84
CA LYS A 43 -0.12 -0.67 -13.19
C LYS A 43 -1.07 -0.45 -12.02
N GLU A 44 -2.24 0.11 -12.28
CA GLU A 44 -3.28 0.33 -11.24
C GLU A 44 -3.57 -0.93 -10.43
N LYS A 45 -3.67 -2.10 -11.10
CA LYS A 45 -3.93 -3.37 -10.43
C LYS A 45 -2.83 -3.79 -9.45
N HIS A 46 -1.63 -3.24 -9.57
CA HIS A 46 -0.50 -3.50 -8.66
C HIS A 46 -0.44 -2.48 -7.52
N LEU A 47 -1.36 -1.53 -7.40
CA LEU A 47 -1.36 -0.53 -6.33
C LEU A 47 -2.62 -0.67 -5.48
N LYS A 48 -2.46 -0.68 -4.14
CA LYS A 48 -3.58 -0.69 -3.19
C LYS A 48 -3.26 0.15 -1.97
N ILE A 49 -4.24 0.95 -1.53
CA ILE A 49 -4.16 1.62 -0.23
C ILE A 49 -4.81 0.71 0.81
N VAL A 50 -4.02 0.28 1.80
CA VAL A 50 -4.48 -0.50 2.94
C VAL A 50 -4.40 0.33 4.23
N SER A 51 -5.05 -0.13 5.30
CA SER A 51 -5.03 0.55 6.59
C SER A 51 -4.67 -0.41 7.71
N SER A 52 -3.86 0.04 8.67
CA SER A 52 -3.38 -0.76 9.80
C SER A 52 -3.28 0.08 11.08
N ALA A 53 -2.77 -0.53 12.16
CA ALA A 53 -2.46 0.14 13.41
C ALA A 53 -1.18 0.99 13.37
N GLY A 54 -0.45 1.03 12.25
CA GLY A 54 0.75 1.85 12.05
C GLY A 54 2.06 1.24 12.56
N THR A 55 2.03 0.07 13.21
CA THR A 55 3.25 -0.68 13.49
C THR A 55 3.73 -1.42 12.24
N GLN A 56 5.05 -1.60 12.11
CA GLN A 56 5.61 -2.33 10.97
C GLN A 56 5.03 -3.74 10.84
N GLU A 57 4.81 -4.43 11.96
CA GLU A 57 4.18 -5.74 11.99
C GLU A 57 2.75 -5.72 11.44
N ALA A 58 1.93 -4.75 11.85
CA ALA A 58 0.56 -4.61 11.36
C ALA A 58 0.52 -4.25 9.86
N ILE A 59 1.44 -3.40 9.40
CA ILE A 59 1.58 -3.06 7.97
C ILE A 59 1.95 -4.30 7.16
N ASN A 60 2.96 -5.05 7.59
CA ASN A 60 3.42 -6.26 6.91
C ASN A 60 2.33 -7.34 6.88
N SER A 61 1.63 -7.55 8.00
CA SER A 61 0.53 -8.50 8.11
C SER A 61 -0.60 -8.17 7.13
N VAL A 62 -1.01 -6.90 7.06
CA VAL A 62 -2.04 -6.47 6.12
C VAL A 62 -1.57 -6.63 4.67
N CYS A 63 -0.33 -6.25 4.33
CA CYS A 63 0.19 -6.43 2.97
C CYS A 63 0.23 -7.90 2.56
N ALA A 64 0.67 -8.80 3.46
CA ALA A 64 0.71 -10.24 3.20
C ALA A 64 -0.70 -10.85 3.00
N SER A 65 -1.75 -10.24 3.56
CA SER A 65 -3.13 -10.69 3.40
C SER A 65 -3.77 -10.30 2.06
N ILE A 66 -3.14 -9.42 1.28
CA ILE A 66 -3.71 -8.93 0.02
C ILE A 66 -3.60 -10.04 -1.04
N PRO A 67 -4.70 -10.43 -1.70
CA PRO A 67 -4.64 -11.42 -2.77
C PRO A 67 -3.82 -10.90 -3.96
N ARG A 68 -3.18 -11.82 -4.69
CA ARG A 68 -2.51 -11.53 -5.95
C ARG A 68 -3.46 -10.78 -6.90
N PRO A 69 -3.00 -9.73 -7.60
CA PRO A 69 -3.81 -9.08 -8.60
C PRO A 69 -4.12 -10.03 -9.78
N ALA A 70 -5.37 -10.00 -10.25
CA ALA A 70 -5.81 -10.74 -11.43
C ALA A 70 -5.12 -10.24 -12.73
#